data_AF-A0A9D2KQE1-F1
#
_entry.id   AF-A0A9D2KQE1-F1
#
_cell.length_a   1.000
_cell.length_b   1.000
_cell.length_c   1.000
_cell.angle_alpha   90.00
_cell.angle_beta   90.00
_cell.angle_gamma   90.00
#
_symmetry.space_group_name_H-M   'P 1'
#
loop_
_entity.id
_entity.type
_entity.pdbx_description
1 polymer ?
#
loop_
_entity_poly.entity_id
_entity_poly.type
_entity_poly.pdbx_seq_one_letter_code
_entity_poly.pdbx_strand_id
1 'polypeptide(L)'
;MRFVFELGDTEGPEPFPVELLRPFRTGGVLPASVFKQLLGNLPHDGIAFHEADQGTGSAGWIEVALHHDSQWMGKKQVRVCYHLVVNRNHSREEQFATIAHELGHLYCGHLGTPDSSWWPDRWQTAEDVREFEAESVAWLVCERAGIVNPSAAYLITRLRDEDEIPPVSLEAILKAAGMVEALMFRSLRPRKALVINA
;
A
#
# COMPACT_ATOMS: atom_id res chain seq x y z
N MET A 1 27.91 11.28 10.34
CA MET A 1 27.02 12.14 9.54
C MET A 1 26.97 11.54 8.14
N ARG A 2 25.90 10.85 7.75
CA ARG A 2 25.70 10.39 6.36
C ARG A 2 24.88 11.47 5.68
N PHE A 3 25.46 12.14 4.70
CA PHE A 3 24.70 13.02 3.81
C PHE A 3 23.96 12.12 2.83
N VAL A 4 22.63 12.11 2.92
CA VAL A 4 21.77 11.54 1.87
C VAL A 4 21.56 12.70 0.90
N PHE A 5 22.08 12.56 -0.31
CA PHE A 5 21.86 13.54 -1.38
C PHE A 5 20.56 13.14 -2.09
N GLU A 6 19.60 14.05 -2.15
CA GLU A 6 18.36 13.86 -2.90
C GLU A 6 18.60 14.18 -4.38
N LEU A 7 17.80 13.59 -5.27
CA LEU A 7 17.83 13.95 -6.69
C LEU A 7 17.55 15.44 -6.94
N GLY A 8 16.71 16.05 -6.09
CA GLY A 8 16.43 17.48 -6.10
C GLY A 8 17.61 18.37 -5.68
N ASP A 9 18.66 17.80 -5.08
CA ASP A 9 19.87 18.52 -4.66
C ASP A 9 20.94 18.57 -5.77
N THR A 10 20.60 18.10 -6.97
CA THR A 10 21.50 18.07 -8.13
C THR A 10 21.11 19.13 -9.15
N GLU A 11 22.09 19.89 -9.66
CA GLU A 11 21.91 20.86 -10.72
C GLU A 11 22.40 20.29 -12.06
N GLY A 12 21.64 20.52 -13.13
CA GLY A 12 21.97 20.08 -14.48
C GLY A 12 21.52 21.11 -15.53
N PRO A 13 22.12 21.11 -16.74
CA PRO A 13 21.82 22.09 -17.79
C PRO A 13 20.44 21.89 -18.45
N GLU A 14 19.90 20.67 -18.40
CA GLU A 14 18.57 20.33 -18.90
C GLU A 14 17.58 20.22 -17.72
N PRO A 15 16.31 20.67 -17.87
CA PRO A 15 15.30 20.47 -16.85
C PRO A 15 15.13 18.97 -16.60
N PHE A 16 15.35 18.57 -15.36
CA PHE A 16 15.25 17.16 -14.97
C PHE A 16 13.81 16.66 -15.18
N PRO A 17 13.60 15.43 -15.70
CA PRO A 17 12.26 14.91 -15.92
C PRO A 17 11.42 15.01 -14.64
N VAL A 18 10.28 15.69 -14.71
CA VAL A 18 9.41 15.95 -13.55
C VAL A 18 8.93 14.64 -12.92
N GLU A 19 8.78 13.61 -13.74
CA GLU A 19 8.40 12.25 -13.38
C GLU A 19 9.44 11.62 -12.44
N LEU A 20 10.73 11.94 -12.61
CA LEU A 20 11.80 11.45 -11.74
C LEU A 20 11.97 12.32 -10.48
N LEU A 21 11.57 13.59 -10.51
CA LEU A 21 11.52 14.45 -9.33
C LEU A 21 10.32 14.15 -8.43
N ARG A 22 9.23 13.64 -9.00
CA ARG A 22 7.97 13.33 -8.31
C ARG A 22 7.40 11.99 -8.81
N PRO A 23 8.07 10.87 -8.49
CA PRO A 23 7.72 9.55 -9.03
C PRO A 23 6.35 9.04 -8.59
N PHE A 24 5.73 9.65 -7.57
CA PHE A 24 4.44 9.22 -7.02
C PHE A 24 3.25 10.09 -7.45
N ARG A 25 3.49 11.17 -8.22
CA ARG A 25 2.45 12.16 -8.56
C ARG A 25 1.20 11.46 -9.12
N THR A 26 0.06 11.77 -8.52
CA THR A 26 -1.26 11.30 -8.96
C THR A 26 -2.08 12.44 -9.58
N GLY A 27 -3.10 12.06 -10.37
CA GLY A 27 -4.14 12.96 -10.88
C GLY A 27 -5.53 12.48 -10.44
N GLY A 28 -6.51 13.37 -10.38
CA GLY A 28 -7.85 13.07 -9.85
C GLY A 28 -8.03 13.57 -8.41
N VAL A 29 -9.17 13.27 -7.79
CA VAL A 29 -9.50 13.73 -6.44
C VAL A 29 -10.09 12.59 -5.64
N LEU A 30 -9.45 12.21 -4.54
CA LEU A 30 -10.00 11.25 -3.60
C LEU A 30 -10.83 12.01 -2.54
N PRO A 31 -12.14 11.72 -2.40
CA PRO A 31 -12.95 12.33 -1.36
C PRO A 31 -12.33 12.10 0.02
N ALA A 32 -12.17 13.17 0.81
CA ALA A 32 -11.57 13.08 2.14
C ALA A 32 -12.29 12.10 3.08
N SER A 33 -13.60 11.95 2.91
CA SER A 33 -14.41 10.97 3.65
C SER A 33 -14.02 9.52 3.33
N VAL A 34 -13.73 9.21 2.07
CA VAL A 34 -13.31 7.87 1.63
C VAL A 34 -11.92 7.55 2.19
N PHE A 35 -10.98 8.50 2.11
CA PHE A 35 -9.65 8.32 2.69
C PHE A 35 -9.70 8.13 4.21
N LYS A 36 -10.52 8.94 4.91
CA LYS A 36 -10.75 8.77 6.35
C LYS A 36 -11.39 7.42 6.67
N GLN A 37 -12.31 6.94 5.85
CA GLN A 37 -12.96 5.63 6.00
C GLN A 37 -11.94 4.49 5.84
N LEU A 38 -11.08 4.56 4.82
CA LEU A 38 -9.96 3.65 4.59
C LEU A 38 -9.07 3.57 5.84
N LEU A 39 -8.54 4.71 6.30
CA LEU A 39 -7.65 4.76 7.47
C LEU A 39 -8.34 4.25 8.75
N GLY A 40 -9.60 4.63 8.96
CA GLY A 40 -10.39 4.20 10.11
C GLY A 40 -10.72 2.70 10.10
N ASN A 41 -10.64 2.05 8.94
CA ASN A 41 -10.86 0.61 8.78
C ASN A 41 -9.59 -0.23 8.84
N LEU A 42 -8.39 0.34 8.71
CA LEU A 42 -7.12 -0.41 8.83
C LEU A 42 -7.02 -1.29 10.10
N PRO A 43 -7.49 -0.84 11.28
CA PRO A 43 -7.51 -1.69 12.47
C PRO A 43 -8.40 -2.93 12.35
N HIS A 44 -9.31 -3.02 11.36
CA HIS A 44 -10.09 -4.24 11.08
C HIS A 44 -9.20 -5.47 10.98
N ASP A 45 -8.10 -5.33 10.26
CA ASP A 45 -7.11 -6.36 9.93
C ASP A 45 -5.85 -6.27 10.82
N GLY A 46 -5.90 -5.47 11.89
CA GLY A 46 -4.76 -5.30 12.80
C GLY A 46 -3.63 -4.43 12.24
N ILE A 47 -3.91 -3.58 11.25
CA ILE A 47 -2.93 -2.70 10.63
C ILE A 47 -2.88 -1.39 11.40
N ALA A 48 -1.72 -1.03 11.95
CA ALA A 48 -1.47 0.26 12.56
C ALA A 48 -0.85 1.22 11.53
N PHE A 49 -1.48 2.37 11.32
CA PHE A 49 -1.05 3.38 10.37
C PHE A 49 -0.16 4.44 11.02
N HIS A 50 0.95 4.76 10.35
CA HIS A 50 1.90 5.76 10.79
C HIS A 50 2.32 6.65 9.62
N GLU A 51 2.59 7.91 9.93
CA GLU A 51 3.15 8.86 8.98
C GLU A 51 4.60 9.20 9.39
N ALA A 52 5.55 9.06 8.47
CA ALA A 52 6.96 9.37 8.72
C ALA A 52 7.41 10.56 7.86
N ASP A 53 8.37 11.34 8.37
CA ASP A 53 9.05 12.37 7.60
C ASP A 53 10.15 11.68 6.78
N GLN A 54 9.91 11.57 5.47
CA GLN A 54 10.75 10.85 4.52
C GLN A 54 11.04 11.79 3.34
N GLY A 55 12.21 11.62 2.72
CA GLY A 55 12.54 12.31 1.47
C GLY A 55 11.55 11.98 0.36
N THR A 56 11.44 12.83 -0.66
CA THR A 56 10.44 12.71 -1.76
C THR A 56 10.55 11.41 -2.56
N GLY A 57 11.70 10.72 -2.51
CA GLY A 57 11.92 9.43 -3.16
C GLY A 57 11.43 8.20 -2.38
N SER A 58 10.93 8.36 -1.16
CA SER A 58 10.44 7.26 -0.32
C SER A 58 8.95 7.43 -0.04
N ALA A 59 8.14 6.47 -0.49
CA ALA A 59 6.68 6.55 -0.39
C ALA A 59 6.11 5.94 0.89
N GLY A 60 6.58 4.76 1.27
CA GLY A 60 6.05 4.01 2.39
C GLY A 60 6.50 2.55 2.36
N TRP A 61 6.07 1.79 3.36
CA TRP A 61 6.26 0.35 3.44
C TRP A 61 5.25 -0.26 4.44
N ILE A 62 5.01 -1.56 4.32
CA ILE A 62 4.32 -2.37 5.32
C ILE A 62 5.18 -3.52 5.82
N GLU A 63 5.09 -3.79 7.12
CA GLU A 63 5.82 -4.89 7.77
C GLU A 63 5.00 -5.59 8.84
N VAL A 64 5.40 -6.82 9.19
CA VAL A 64 4.83 -7.58 10.30
C VAL A 64 5.29 -6.97 11.63
N ALA A 65 4.35 -6.72 12.53
CA ALA A 65 4.66 -6.20 13.86
C ALA A 65 5.36 -7.27 14.72
N LEU A 66 6.52 -6.93 15.28
CA LEU A 66 7.33 -7.83 16.11
C LEU A 66 6.90 -7.83 17.59
N HIS A 67 6.18 -6.80 18.03
CA HIS A 67 5.77 -6.61 19.41
C HIS A 67 4.26 -6.81 19.60
N HIS A 68 3.86 -7.21 20.80
CA HIS A 68 2.46 -7.40 21.17
C HIS A 68 1.78 -6.06 21.48
N ASP A 69 1.65 -5.22 20.47
CA ASP A 69 0.94 -3.95 20.60
C ASP A 69 -0.57 -4.10 20.34
N SER A 70 -1.30 -3.08 20.79
CA SER A 70 -2.73 -2.98 20.57
C SER A 70 -3.14 -1.55 20.22
N GLN A 71 -4.22 -1.44 19.47
CA GLN A 71 -4.81 -0.17 19.07
C GLN A 71 -6.32 -0.20 19.24
N TRP A 72 -6.95 0.97 19.25
CA TRP A 72 -8.40 1.07 19.41
C TRP A 72 -9.10 1.14 18.06
N MET A 73 -10.15 0.33 17.91
CA MET A 73 -11.15 0.50 16.85
C MET A 73 -12.52 0.66 17.50
N GLY A 74 -12.99 1.91 17.59
CA GLY A 74 -14.16 2.25 18.39
C GLY A 74 -13.94 1.91 19.87
N LYS A 75 -14.77 1.02 20.42
CA LYS A 75 -14.72 0.61 21.84
C LYS A 75 -13.94 -0.70 22.09
N LYS A 76 -13.26 -1.23 21.09
CA LYS A 76 -12.54 -2.50 21.19
C LYS A 76 -11.04 -2.28 21.03
N GLN A 77 -10.26 -2.96 21.87
CA GLN A 77 -8.82 -3.10 21.64
C GLN A 77 -8.59 -4.22 20.63
N VAL A 78 -7.75 -3.93 19.65
CA VAL A 78 -7.40 -4.82 18.55
C VAL A 78 -5.89 -4.99 18.55
N ARG A 79 -5.42 -6.24 18.48
CA ARG A 79 -4.01 -6.56 18.34
C ARG A 79 -3.45 -5.95 17.06
N VAL A 80 -2.28 -5.33 17.16
CA VAL A 80 -1.51 -4.88 16.00
C VAL A 80 -0.75 -6.07 15.44
N CYS A 81 -0.96 -6.35 14.16
CA CYS A 81 -0.26 -7.39 13.41
C CYS A 81 0.69 -6.81 12.36
N TYR A 82 0.43 -5.58 11.90
CA TYR A 82 1.20 -4.93 10.85
C TYR A 82 1.41 -3.45 11.15
N HIS A 83 2.54 -2.92 10.73
CA HIS A 83 2.80 -1.48 10.67
C HIS A 83 2.82 -1.04 9.22
N LEU A 84 1.94 -0.09 8.88
CA LEU A 84 1.92 0.58 7.59
C LEU A 84 2.43 2.00 7.78
N VAL A 85 3.54 2.32 7.13
CA VAL A 85 4.17 3.64 7.18
C VAL A 85 4.03 4.31 5.84
N VAL A 86 3.60 5.58 5.81
CA VAL A 86 3.55 6.40 4.60
C VAL A 86 4.26 7.73 4.78
N ASN A 87 4.72 8.31 3.68
CA ASN A 87 5.36 9.62 3.68
C ASN A 87 4.33 10.73 3.95
N ARG A 88 4.52 11.46 5.05
CA ARG A 88 3.65 12.59 5.44
C ARG A 88 3.68 13.76 4.47
N ASN A 89 4.74 13.87 3.66
CA ASN A 89 4.97 14.96 2.72
C ASN A 89 4.20 14.76 1.40
N HIS A 90 3.63 13.57 1.19
CA HIS A 90 2.80 13.25 0.04
C HIS A 90 1.36 13.78 0.21
N SER A 91 0.73 14.16 -0.90
CA SER A 91 -0.69 14.45 -0.97
C SER A 91 -1.54 13.23 -0.61
N ARG A 92 -2.83 13.43 -0.35
CA ARG A 92 -3.75 12.35 0.02
C ARG A 92 -3.83 11.27 -1.05
N GLU A 93 -3.87 11.68 -2.32
CA GLU A 93 -3.97 10.79 -3.47
C GLU A 93 -2.67 10.01 -3.67
N GLU A 94 -1.51 10.64 -3.45
CA GLU A 94 -0.20 9.97 -3.42
C GLU A 94 -0.11 8.97 -2.26
N GLN A 95 -0.48 9.37 -1.04
CA GLN A 95 -0.56 8.46 0.11
C GLN A 95 -1.52 7.30 -0.15
N PHE A 96 -2.66 7.55 -0.81
CA PHE A 96 -3.62 6.52 -1.15
C PHE A 96 -3.04 5.48 -2.11
N ALA A 97 -2.32 5.92 -3.16
CA ALA A 97 -1.66 5.01 -4.09
C ALA A 97 -0.62 4.14 -3.35
N THR A 98 0.17 4.74 -2.45
CA THR A 98 1.10 3.99 -1.59
C THR A 98 0.37 2.98 -0.73
N ILE A 99 -0.68 3.39 0.00
CA ILE A 99 -1.47 2.49 0.84
C ILE A 99 -2.04 1.32 0.01
N ALA A 100 -2.55 1.59 -1.19
CA ALA A 100 -3.09 0.54 -2.06
C ALA A 100 -2.02 -0.47 -2.50
N HIS A 101 -0.80 -0.01 -2.81
CA HIS A 101 0.35 -0.86 -3.12
C HIS A 101 0.73 -1.73 -1.92
N GLU A 102 0.96 -1.12 -0.76
CA GLU A 102 1.34 -1.85 0.45
C GLU A 102 0.26 -2.86 0.90
N LEU A 103 -1.01 -2.48 0.82
CA LEU A 103 -2.12 -3.40 1.07
C LEU A 103 -2.22 -4.50 0.01
N GLY A 104 -1.76 -4.24 -1.22
CA GLY A 104 -1.53 -5.25 -2.24
C GLY A 104 -0.55 -6.32 -1.76
N HIS A 105 0.60 -5.93 -1.21
CA HIS A 105 1.54 -6.89 -0.61
C HIS A 105 0.89 -7.71 0.51
N LEU A 106 0.14 -7.06 1.39
CA LEU A 106 -0.52 -7.75 2.50
C LEU A 106 -1.59 -8.74 2.01
N TYR A 107 -2.56 -8.27 1.23
CA TYR A 107 -3.75 -9.05 0.87
C TYR A 107 -3.51 -10.06 -0.26
N CYS A 108 -2.46 -9.89 -1.07
CA CYS A 108 -1.95 -10.97 -1.92
C CYS A 108 -1.22 -12.06 -1.12
N GLY A 109 -0.94 -11.83 0.17
CA GLY A 109 -0.37 -12.81 1.08
C GLY A 109 1.15 -12.78 1.20
N HIS A 110 1.81 -11.74 0.70
CA HIS A 110 3.28 -11.68 0.61
C HIS A 110 3.97 -11.52 1.96
N LEU A 111 3.24 -11.01 2.97
CA LEU A 111 3.68 -10.93 4.37
C LEU A 111 3.20 -12.13 5.21
N GLY A 112 2.58 -13.12 4.57
CA GLY A 112 1.84 -14.18 5.23
C GLY A 112 0.49 -13.72 5.78
N THR A 113 -0.15 -14.57 6.57
CA THR A 113 -1.49 -14.31 7.13
C THR A 113 -1.59 -14.79 8.58
N PRO A 114 -2.29 -14.06 9.47
CA PRO A 114 -2.57 -14.55 10.82
C PRO A 114 -3.63 -15.65 10.82
N ASP A 115 -4.42 -15.75 9.76
CA ASP A 115 -5.53 -16.69 9.59
C ASP A 115 -5.76 -16.94 8.09
N SER A 116 -5.57 -18.19 7.64
CA SER A 116 -5.68 -18.57 6.23
C SER A 116 -7.09 -18.41 5.64
N SER A 117 -8.11 -18.15 6.47
CA SER A 117 -9.45 -17.80 6.00
C SER A 117 -9.58 -16.34 5.55
N TRP A 118 -8.61 -15.46 5.84
CA TRP A 118 -8.71 -14.03 5.52
C TRP A 118 -8.14 -13.70 4.14
N TRP A 119 -6.95 -14.20 3.85
CA TRP A 119 -6.23 -14.11 2.57
C TRP A 119 -5.19 -15.25 2.52
N PRO A 120 -4.71 -15.64 1.32
CA PRO A 120 -3.77 -16.75 1.20
C PRO A 120 -2.43 -16.43 1.87
N ASP A 121 -1.69 -17.46 2.28
CA ASP A 121 -0.30 -17.32 2.67
C ASP A 121 0.60 -17.55 1.45
N ARG A 122 1.29 -16.49 1.01
CA ARG A 122 2.16 -16.48 -0.17
C ARG A 122 3.51 -15.84 0.13
N TRP A 123 4.00 -15.99 1.37
CA TRP A 123 5.25 -15.39 1.82
C TRP A 123 6.50 -15.86 1.05
N GLN A 124 6.41 -16.94 0.26
CA GLN A 124 7.51 -17.49 -0.56
C GLN A 124 7.44 -17.10 -2.04
N THR A 125 6.47 -16.27 -2.45
CA THR A 125 6.37 -15.79 -3.85
C THR A 125 7.64 -15.03 -4.26
N ALA A 126 8.06 -15.07 -5.52
CA ALA A 126 9.25 -14.34 -5.97
C ALA A 126 9.03 -12.83 -5.91
N GLU A 127 10.08 -12.05 -5.64
CA GLU A 127 9.99 -10.59 -5.42
C GLU A 127 9.36 -9.85 -6.61
N ASP A 128 9.77 -10.19 -7.83
CA ASP A 128 9.21 -9.67 -9.07
C ASP A 128 7.71 -9.90 -9.21
N VAL A 129 7.24 -11.12 -8.88
CA VAL A 129 5.82 -11.47 -8.85
C VAL A 129 5.09 -10.67 -7.77
N ARG A 130 5.68 -10.55 -6.56
CA ARG A 130 5.05 -9.83 -5.44
C ARG A 130 4.78 -8.37 -5.79
N GLU A 131 5.80 -7.74 -6.34
CA GLU A 131 5.79 -6.35 -6.75
C GLU A 131 4.80 -6.11 -7.90
N PHE A 132 4.81 -6.99 -8.91
CA PHE A 132 3.87 -6.88 -10.03
C PHE A 132 2.42 -7.01 -9.55
N GLU A 133 2.14 -7.96 -8.66
CA GLU A 133 0.81 -8.13 -8.08
C GLU A 133 0.39 -6.94 -7.21
N ALA A 134 1.28 -6.43 -6.34
CA ALA A 134 1.01 -5.28 -5.49
C ALA A 134 0.75 -4.00 -6.32
N GLU A 135 1.57 -3.77 -7.35
CA GLU A 135 1.41 -2.65 -8.28
C GLU A 135 0.11 -2.79 -9.10
N SER A 136 -0.26 -4.01 -9.49
CA SER A 136 -1.53 -4.27 -10.18
C SER A 136 -2.75 -3.97 -9.29
N VAL A 137 -2.66 -4.28 -7.99
CA VAL A 137 -3.71 -3.93 -7.01
C VAL A 137 -3.80 -2.41 -6.88
N ALA A 138 -2.67 -1.73 -6.71
CA ALA A 138 -2.60 -0.27 -6.59
C ALA A 138 -3.22 0.42 -7.81
N TRP A 139 -2.81 0.00 -9.01
CA TRP A 139 -3.35 0.49 -10.27
C TRP A 139 -4.86 0.29 -10.34
N LEU A 140 -5.35 -0.93 -10.14
CA LEU A 140 -6.78 -1.26 -10.29
C LEU A 140 -7.66 -0.46 -9.33
N VAL A 141 -7.23 -0.33 -8.07
CA VAL A 141 -7.96 0.41 -7.03
C VAL A 141 -7.93 1.92 -7.32
N CYS A 142 -6.79 2.46 -7.75
CA CYS A 142 -6.68 3.88 -8.12
C CYS A 142 -7.54 4.22 -9.34
N GLU A 143 -7.47 3.43 -10.41
CA GLU A 143 -8.30 3.61 -11.60
C GLU A 143 -9.79 3.63 -11.26
N ARG A 144 -10.26 2.68 -10.43
CA ARG A 144 -11.67 2.61 -10.00
C ARG A 144 -12.08 3.76 -9.07
N ALA A 145 -11.12 4.35 -8.36
CA ALA A 145 -11.33 5.54 -7.56
C ALA A 145 -11.26 6.84 -8.40
N GLY A 146 -10.96 6.76 -9.70
CA GLY A 146 -10.78 7.91 -10.57
C GLY A 146 -9.45 8.64 -10.33
N ILE A 147 -8.45 7.93 -9.82
CA ILE A 147 -7.12 8.44 -9.50
C ILE A 147 -6.14 7.88 -10.53
N VAL A 148 -5.58 8.76 -11.35
CA VAL A 148 -4.49 8.42 -12.26
C VAL A 148 -3.23 8.33 -11.43
N ASN A 149 -2.50 7.23 -11.54
CA ASN A 149 -1.29 6.99 -10.77
C ASN A 149 -0.14 6.49 -11.67
N PRO A 150 1.12 6.56 -11.19
CA PRO A 150 2.27 6.13 -11.97
C PRO A 150 2.42 4.61 -12.07
N SER A 151 1.54 3.83 -11.43
CA SER A 151 1.63 2.37 -11.38
C SER A 151 1.57 1.70 -12.74
N ALA A 152 0.77 2.23 -13.66
CA ALA A 152 0.73 1.73 -15.03
C ALA A 152 2.10 1.86 -15.72
N ALA A 153 2.80 2.98 -15.53
CA ALA A 153 4.13 3.19 -16.09
C ALA A 153 5.16 2.26 -15.42
N TYR A 154 5.08 2.09 -14.09
CA TYR A 154 5.95 1.15 -13.36
C TYR A 154 5.77 -0.31 -13.82
N LEU A 155 4.53 -0.76 -14.01
CA LEU A 155 4.22 -2.09 -14.54
C LEU A 155 4.84 -2.29 -15.94
N ILE A 156 4.72 -1.29 -16.82
CA ILE A 156 5.29 -1.33 -18.16
C ILE A 156 6.83 -1.41 -18.10
N THR A 157 7.48 -0.65 -17.21
CA THR A 157 8.94 -0.75 -17.04
C THR A 157 9.42 -2.07 -16.44
N ARG A 158 8.53 -2.83 -15.79
CA ARG A 158 8.83 -4.12 -15.16
C ARG A 158 8.74 -5.28 -16.16
N LEU A 159 8.07 -5.09 -17.30
CA LEU A 159 8.15 -5.99 -18.43
C LEU A 159 9.56 -5.85 -19.04
N ARG A 160 10.44 -6.82 -18.76
CA ARG A 160 11.81 -6.86 -19.31
C ARG A 160 11.77 -7.17 -20.81
N ASP A 161 12.95 -7.12 -21.45
CA ASP A 161 13.28 -7.28 -22.88
C ASP A 161 12.52 -8.34 -23.73
N GLU A 162 11.71 -9.21 -23.13
CA GLU A 162 10.92 -10.26 -23.79
C GLU A 162 9.39 -10.05 -23.69
N ASP A 163 8.90 -8.94 -23.11
CA ASP A 163 7.48 -8.62 -22.88
C ASP A 163 6.70 -9.70 -22.08
N GLU A 164 7.40 -10.58 -21.36
CA GLU A 164 6.77 -11.66 -20.59
C GLU A 164 6.24 -11.15 -19.23
N ILE A 165 4.93 -11.35 -19.01
CA ILE A 165 4.29 -11.10 -17.73
C ILE A 165 4.73 -12.20 -16.75
N PRO A 166 5.24 -11.86 -15.55
CA PRO A 166 5.60 -12.86 -14.55
C PRO A 166 4.38 -13.73 -14.18
N PRO A 167 4.56 -14.93 -13.60
CA PRO A 167 3.47 -15.86 -13.30
C PRO A 167 2.62 -15.40 -12.10
N VAL A 168 1.90 -14.30 -12.29
CA VAL A 168 1.07 -13.62 -11.29
C VAL A 168 -0.26 -14.34 -11.09
N SER A 169 -0.80 -14.23 -9.88
CA SER A 169 -2.13 -14.71 -9.54
C SER A 169 -3.16 -13.60 -9.73
N LEU A 170 -3.88 -13.64 -10.85
CA LEU A 170 -5.02 -12.75 -11.08
C LEU A 170 -6.08 -12.87 -9.98
N GLU A 171 -6.28 -14.06 -9.44
CA GLU A 171 -7.20 -14.28 -8.32
C GLU A 171 -6.76 -13.51 -7.07
N ALA A 172 -5.47 -13.55 -6.72
CA ALA A 172 -4.95 -12.81 -5.58
C ALA A 172 -5.10 -11.30 -5.78
N ILE A 173 -4.73 -10.78 -6.96
CA ILE A 173 -4.89 -9.36 -7.32
C ILE A 173 -6.35 -8.91 -7.17
N LEU A 174 -7.30 -9.64 -7.77
CA LEU A 174 -8.70 -9.25 -7.74
C LEU A 174 -9.31 -9.33 -6.33
N LYS A 175 -8.94 -10.34 -5.53
CA LYS A 175 -9.37 -10.43 -4.13
C LYS A 175 -8.77 -9.31 -3.29
N ALA A 176 -7.47 -9.06 -3.42
CA ALA A 176 -6.77 -7.99 -2.70
C ALA A 176 -7.38 -6.62 -3.01
N ALA A 177 -7.63 -6.31 -4.30
CA ALA A 177 -8.31 -5.08 -4.70
C ALA A 177 -9.70 -4.96 -4.05
N GLY A 178 -10.50 -6.03 -4.06
CA GLY A 178 -11.81 -6.05 -3.39
C GLY A 178 -11.73 -5.85 -1.88
N MET A 179 -10.65 -6.28 -1.23
CA MET A 179 -10.40 -6.04 0.20
C MET A 179 -10.05 -4.58 0.47
N VAL A 180 -9.19 -3.97 -0.36
CA VAL A 180 -8.89 -2.53 -0.26
C VAL A 180 -10.16 -1.69 -0.46
N GLU A 181 -10.96 -2.00 -1.48
CA GLU A 181 -12.25 -1.34 -1.73
C GLU A 181 -13.24 -1.52 -0.55
N ALA A 182 -13.22 -2.68 0.11
CA ALA A 182 -14.03 -2.89 1.32
C ALA A 182 -13.61 -1.94 2.46
N LEU A 183 -12.32 -1.66 2.63
CA LEU A 183 -11.85 -0.65 3.59
C LEU A 183 -12.33 0.76 3.19
N MET A 184 -12.44 1.06 1.89
CA MET A 184 -12.86 2.38 1.42
C MET A 184 -14.35 2.64 1.61
N PHE A 185 -15.19 1.63 1.41
CA PHE A 185 -16.64 1.84 1.21
C PHE A 185 -17.54 1.13 2.22
N ARG A 186 -17.00 0.27 3.09
CA ARG A 186 -17.81 -0.45 4.10
C ARG A 186 -17.45 0.00 5.51
N SER A 187 -18.41 -0.08 6.43
CA SER A 187 -18.11 0.03 7.87
C SER A 187 -17.73 -1.35 8.41
N LEU A 188 -16.45 -1.54 8.71
CA LEU A 188 -15.95 -2.83 9.18
C LEU A 188 -15.89 -2.86 10.72
N ARG A 189 -15.98 -4.07 11.28
CA ARG A 189 -15.76 -4.33 12.70
C ARG A 189 -14.49 -5.14 12.86
N PRO A 190 -13.71 -5.01 13.94
CA PRO A 190 -12.51 -5.80 14.14
C PRO A 190 -12.74 -7.29 13.91
N ARG A 191 -11.78 -7.96 13.26
CA ARG A 191 -11.81 -9.42 13.19
C ARG A 191 -11.78 -10.00 14.60
N LYS A 192 -12.67 -10.96 14.86
CA LYS A 192 -12.87 -11.52 16.21
C LYS A 192 -11.55 -12.05 16.80
N ALA A 193 -10.72 -12.70 15.99
CA ALA A 193 -9.44 -13.25 16.42
C ALA A 193 -8.39 -12.19 16.84
N LEU A 194 -8.60 -10.91 16.50
CA LEU A 194 -7.71 -9.82 16.87
C LEU A 194 -8.18 -9.04 18.10
N VAL A 195 -9.43 -9.24 18.57
CA VAL A 195 -9.96 -8.49 19.71
C VAL A 195 -9.31 -9.00 21.00
N ILE A 196 -8.67 -8.08 21.73
CA ILE A 196 -8.07 -8.37 23.04
C ILE A 196 -9.19 -8.27 24.08
N ASN A 197 -9.41 -9.35 24.84
CA ASN A 197 -10.51 -9.55 25.80
C ASN A 197 -11.88 -9.90 25.19
N ALA A 198 -11.90 -10.73 24.14
CA ALA A 198 -13.15 -11.32 23.61
C ALA A 198 -13.80 -12.31 24.57
#